data_AF-A0A7V9DKQ2-F1
#
_entry.id   AF-A0A7V9DKQ2-F1
#
_cell.length_a   1.000
_cell.length_b   1.000
_cell.length_c   1.000
_cell.angle_alpha   90.00
_cell.angle_beta   90.00
_cell.angle_gamma   90.00
#
_symmetry.space_group_name_H-M   'P 1'
#
loop_
_entity.id
_entity.type
_entity.pdbx_description
1 polymer ?
#
loop_
_entity_poly.entity_id
_entity_poly.type
_entity_poly.pdbx_seq_one_letter_code
_entity_poly.pdbx_strand_id
1 'polypeptide(L)'
;MLTAVVVRHGASSFEVHLIAQDEGDEEAPSEEEAGEGGTEAEDEGPSPIAPELKELAWGGGAFVVFLIAMRLFLFPRVKRGMEARYAKIRGDHEAAENMKTSAERDVAEYEQALAGVRAEASGRIDAARQTLEGERTARLDDVNAGIAERRSAAADEAAAAREAARGSIESAVVGVAARASELATGRRPDDAEVQRVVADVMSVGAGR
;
A
#
# COMPACT_ATOMS: atom_id res chain seq x y z
N MET A 1 -23.31 -78.77 1.80
CA MET A 1 -23.60 -77.48 2.47
C MET A 1 -22.61 -76.44 1.96
N LEU A 2 -22.98 -75.17 1.75
CA LEU A 2 -22.02 -74.16 1.30
C LEU A 2 -21.14 -73.69 2.48
N THR A 3 -19.84 -73.95 2.39
CA THR A 3 -18.84 -73.40 3.30
C THR A 3 -18.19 -72.17 2.65
N ALA A 4 -18.50 -70.98 3.14
CA ALA A 4 -17.87 -69.75 2.67
C ALA A 4 -16.60 -69.45 3.49
N VAL A 5 -15.46 -69.27 2.82
CA VAL A 5 -14.21 -68.81 3.45
C VAL A 5 -14.01 -67.33 3.09
N VAL A 6 -14.02 -66.46 4.10
CA VAL A 6 -13.87 -65.01 3.93
C VAL A 6 -12.46 -64.59 4.34
N VAL A 7 -11.69 -64.05 3.41
CA VAL A 7 -10.35 -63.50 3.69
C VAL A 7 -10.44 -61.97 3.73
N ARG A 8 -10.05 -61.38 4.86
CA ARG A 8 -10.07 -59.92 5.05
C ARG A 8 -8.77 -59.29 4.56
N HIS A 9 -8.85 -58.47 3.52
CA HIS A 9 -7.75 -57.58 3.11
C HIS A 9 -8.03 -56.16 3.60
N GLY A 10 -7.36 -55.77 4.70
CA GLY A 10 -7.39 -54.40 5.23
C GLY A 10 -8.70 -53.97 5.89
N ALA A 11 -8.90 -52.65 5.97
CA ALA A 11 -9.96 -52.03 6.76
C ALA A 11 -11.34 -52.00 6.08
N SER A 12 -11.39 -52.01 4.74
CA SER A 12 -12.60 -51.63 3.97
C SER A 12 -12.91 -52.52 2.75
N SER A 13 -12.30 -53.70 2.62
CA SER A 13 -12.55 -54.62 1.50
C SER A 13 -12.58 -56.08 1.95
N PHE A 14 -13.54 -56.83 1.41
CA PHE A 14 -13.72 -58.27 1.61
C PHE A 14 -13.96 -58.92 0.25
N GLU A 15 -13.33 -60.06 0.00
CA GLU A 15 -13.52 -60.86 -1.20
C GLU A 15 -14.05 -62.24 -0.77
N VAL A 16 -15.06 -62.75 -1.48
CA VAL A 16 -15.81 -63.95 -1.09
C VAL A 16 -15.85 -64.91 -2.27
N HIS A 17 -15.14 -66.02 -2.14
CA HIS A 17 -15.21 -67.14 -3.09
C HIS A 17 -16.12 -68.23 -2.53
N LEU A 18 -17.07 -68.70 -3.35
CA LEU A 18 -17.96 -69.80 -3.06
C LEU A 18 -17.50 -71.01 -3.86
N ILE A 19 -17.29 -72.15 -3.19
CA ILE A 19 -16.96 -73.43 -3.82
C ILE A 19 -18.07 -74.41 -3.48
N ALA A 20 -18.67 -75.01 -4.50
CA ALA A 20 -19.59 -76.13 -4.33
C ALA A 20 -18.79 -77.43 -4.24
N GLN A 21 -19.16 -78.30 -3.29
CA GLN A 21 -18.61 -79.64 -3.13
C GLN A 21 -19.62 -80.63 -3.70
N ASP A 22 -19.15 -81.55 -4.55
CA ASP A 22 -19.96 -82.51 -5.31
C ASP A 22 -19.56 -83.94 -4.97
N GLU A 23 -20.53 -84.74 -4.52
CA GLU A 23 -20.53 -86.20 -4.26
C GLU A 23 -22.03 -86.58 -4.45
N GLY A 24 -22.45 -87.42 -5.42
CA GLY A 24 -22.27 -88.89 -5.48
C GLY A 24 -23.30 -89.60 -4.58
N ASP A 25 -24.10 -90.60 -4.97
CA ASP A 25 -24.29 -91.35 -6.25
C ASP A 25 -25.61 -92.18 -6.18
N GLU A 26 -25.83 -93.11 -7.15
CA GLU A 26 -26.86 -94.19 -7.23
C GLU A 26 -28.28 -93.82 -7.75
N GLU A 27 -28.65 -94.14 -9.01
CA GLU A 27 -29.06 -95.45 -9.63
C GLU A 27 -30.59 -95.70 -9.55
N ALA A 28 -31.32 -96.31 -10.51
CA ALA A 28 -31.17 -96.76 -11.92
C ALA A 28 -32.62 -97.15 -12.41
N PRO A 29 -32.92 -97.97 -13.46
CA PRO A 29 -32.13 -98.53 -14.59
C PRO A 29 -32.87 -98.46 -15.97
N SER A 30 -32.34 -99.21 -16.98
CA SER A 30 -33.02 -99.81 -18.17
C SER A 30 -33.75 -98.87 -19.17
N GLU A 31 -33.68 -98.96 -20.50
CA GLU A 31 -33.15 -99.90 -21.52
C GLU A 31 -33.13 -99.12 -22.88
N GLU A 32 -32.63 -99.54 -24.05
CA GLU A 32 -32.18 -100.83 -24.62
C GLU A 32 -31.16 -100.57 -25.79
N GLU A 33 -30.26 -101.53 -26.06
CA GLU A 33 -29.67 -101.91 -27.38
C GLU A 33 -28.70 -101.04 -28.25
N ALA A 34 -27.99 -101.77 -29.13
CA ALA A 34 -26.84 -101.34 -29.93
C ALA A 34 -27.09 -101.35 -31.47
N GLY A 35 -26.09 -100.88 -32.24
CA GLY A 35 -26.07 -100.94 -33.72
C GLY A 35 -25.18 -99.82 -34.29
N GLU A 36 -23.88 -100.06 -34.47
CA GLU A 36 -23.26 -100.51 -35.74
C GLU A 36 -23.28 -99.51 -36.90
N GLY A 37 -22.09 -99.01 -37.23
CA GLY A 37 -21.57 -99.02 -38.61
C GLY A 37 -22.05 -97.95 -39.60
N GLY A 38 -21.12 -97.11 -40.08
CA GLY A 38 -21.34 -96.33 -41.29
C GLY A 38 -20.40 -95.12 -41.40
N THR A 39 -19.45 -95.16 -42.33
CA THR A 39 -18.68 -93.99 -42.74
C THR A 39 -19.42 -93.20 -43.80
N GLU A 40 -19.69 -91.91 -43.58
CA GLU A 40 -19.52 -90.82 -44.55
C GLU A 40 -19.81 -89.47 -43.85
N ALA A 41 -19.51 -88.34 -44.51
CA ALA A 41 -19.45 -87.03 -43.86
C ALA A 41 -20.82 -86.54 -43.36
N GLU A 42 -20.95 -86.35 -42.04
CA GLU A 42 -22.15 -85.77 -41.44
C GLU A 42 -21.98 -84.28 -41.09
N ASP A 43 -23.03 -83.54 -41.41
CA ASP A 43 -23.28 -82.14 -41.11
C ASP A 43 -23.35 -81.95 -39.58
N GLU A 44 -22.38 -81.26 -38.98
CA GLU A 44 -22.43 -80.88 -37.56
C GLU A 44 -23.58 -79.90 -37.33
N GLY A 45 -24.76 -80.46 -37.02
CA GLY A 45 -25.95 -79.70 -36.66
C GLY A 45 -25.68 -78.72 -35.50
N PRO A 46 -26.44 -77.61 -35.40
CA PRO A 46 -25.96 -76.40 -34.72
C PRO A 46 -25.59 -76.61 -33.26
N SER A 47 -24.32 -76.39 -32.93
CA SER A 47 -23.82 -76.31 -31.56
C SER A 47 -24.62 -75.26 -30.77
N PRO A 48 -25.40 -75.61 -29.72
CA PRO A 48 -26.44 -74.74 -29.13
C PRO A 48 -25.98 -73.43 -28.44
N ILE A 49 -24.69 -73.11 -28.52
CA ILE A 49 -24.03 -72.00 -27.78
C ILE A 49 -23.11 -71.18 -28.69
N ALA A 50 -22.58 -71.75 -29.79
CA ALA A 50 -21.70 -71.03 -30.70
C ALA A 50 -22.50 -70.44 -31.89
N PRO A 51 -22.43 -69.11 -32.13
CA PRO A 51 -23.16 -68.49 -33.24
C PRO A 51 -22.57 -68.91 -34.58
N GLU A 52 -23.42 -69.04 -35.60
CA GLU A 52 -22.96 -69.35 -36.95
C GLU A 52 -22.02 -68.26 -37.50
N LEU A 53 -20.95 -68.67 -38.19
CA LEU A 53 -19.92 -67.76 -38.72
C LEU A 53 -20.49 -66.63 -39.60
N LYS A 54 -21.60 -66.90 -40.30
CA LYS A 54 -22.33 -65.92 -41.13
C LYS A 54 -22.94 -64.77 -40.31
N GLU A 55 -23.47 -65.08 -39.12
CA GLU A 55 -24.08 -64.11 -38.22
C GLU A 55 -23.02 -63.30 -37.49
N LEU A 56 -21.92 -63.94 -37.08
CA LEU A 56 -20.77 -63.26 -36.52
C LEU A 56 -20.11 -62.31 -37.54
N ALA A 57 -20.03 -62.70 -38.82
CA ALA A 57 -19.53 -61.84 -39.88
C ALA A 57 -20.43 -60.62 -40.15
N TRP A 58 -21.76 -60.81 -40.20
CA TRP A 58 -22.70 -59.71 -40.46
C TRP A 58 -22.87 -58.79 -39.25
N GLY A 59 -23.10 -59.34 -38.06
CA GLY A 59 -23.21 -58.60 -36.81
C GLY A 59 -21.90 -57.93 -36.40
N GLY A 60 -20.78 -58.66 -36.49
CA GLY A 60 -19.44 -58.12 -36.26
C GLY A 60 -19.06 -57.05 -37.29
N GLY A 61 -19.39 -57.25 -38.56
CA GLY A 61 -19.19 -56.25 -39.62
C GLY A 61 -19.98 -54.96 -39.36
N ALA A 62 -21.27 -55.07 -39.03
CA ALA A 62 -22.10 -53.93 -38.65
C ALA A 62 -21.57 -53.21 -37.39
N PHE A 63 -21.12 -53.98 -36.38
CA PHE A 63 -20.49 -53.44 -35.18
C PHE A 63 -19.19 -52.70 -35.48
N VAL A 64 -18.32 -53.22 -36.35
CA VAL A 64 -17.07 -52.55 -36.77
C VAL A 64 -17.36 -51.26 -37.53
N VAL A 65 -18.33 -51.25 -38.46
CA VAL A 65 -18.75 -50.03 -39.17
C VAL A 65 -19.29 -48.99 -38.19
N PHE A 66 -20.13 -49.40 -37.24
CA PHE A 66 -20.63 -48.51 -36.18
C PHE A 66 -19.50 -47.99 -35.28
N LEU A 67 -18.54 -48.83 -34.89
CA LEU A 67 -17.37 -48.46 -34.10
C LEU A 67 -16.52 -47.41 -34.84
N ILE A 68 -16.30 -47.57 -36.15
CA ILE A 68 -15.60 -46.59 -36.99
C ILE A 68 -16.38 -45.28 -37.06
N ALA A 69 -17.70 -45.31 -37.25
CA ALA A 69 -18.53 -44.10 -37.21
C ALA A 69 -18.43 -43.39 -35.85
N MET A 70 -18.51 -44.13 -34.74
CA MET A 70 -18.36 -43.58 -33.39
C MET A 70 -16.95 -42.98 -33.17
N ARG A 71 -15.90 -43.66 -33.64
CA ARG A 71 -14.49 -43.23 -33.61
C ARG A 71 -14.26 -41.92 -34.38
N LEU A 72 -14.96 -41.73 -35.49
CA LEU A 72 -14.84 -40.55 -36.38
C LEU A 72 -15.75 -39.38 -35.99
N PHE A 73 -16.92 -39.62 -35.37
CA PHE A 73 -17.91 -38.56 -35.08
C PHE A 73 -18.11 -38.26 -33.60
N LEU A 74 -18.14 -39.26 -32.72
CA LEU A 74 -18.47 -39.07 -31.30
C LEU A 74 -17.23 -38.68 -30.49
N PHE A 75 -16.17 -39.49 -30.57
CA PHE A 75 -14.90 -39.22 -29.88
C PHE A 75 -14.34 -37.81 -30.11
N PRO A 76 -14.23 -37.28 -31.36
CA PRO A 76 -13.71 -35.94 -31.57
C PRO A 76 -14.68 -34.83 -31.13
N ARG A 77 -15.98 -35.09 -30.94
CA ARG A 77 -16.90 -34.11 -30.32
C ARG A 77 -16.71 -34.06 -28.80
N VAL A 78 -16.63 -35.22 -28.13
CA VAL A 78 -16.36 -35.30 -26.70
C VAL A 78 -14.99 -34.70 -26.36
N LYS A 79 -13.95 -35.06 -27.11
CA LYS A 79 -12.60 -34.53 -26.93
C LYS A 79 -12.56 -32.99 -27.07
N ARG A 80 -13.16 -32.42 -28.13
CA ARG A 80 -13.24 -30.96 -28.30
C ARG A 80 -14.00 -30.27 -27.17
N GLY A 81 -15.10 -30.85 -26.68
CA GLY A 81 -15.84 -30.28 -25.54
C GLY A 81 -15.03 -30.28 -24.24
N MET A 82 -14.24 -31.33 -24.02
CA MET A 82 -13.32 -31.43 -22.88
C MET A 82 -12.15 -30.45 -23.00
N GLU A 83 -11.49 -30.37 -24.17
CA GLU A 83 -10.42 -29.41 -24.46
C GLU A 83 -10.90 -27.96 -24.32
N ALA A 84 -12.10 -27.64 -24.82
CA ALA A 84 -12.68 -26.30 -24.68
C ALA A 84 -12.94 -25.92 -23.22
N ARG A 85 -13.41 -26.87 -22.38
CA ARG A 85 -13.56 -26.64 -20.93
C ARG A 85 -12.21 -26.42 -20.24
N TYR A 86 -11.21 -27.24 -20.53
CA TYR A 86 -9.86 -27.07 -19.96
C TYR A 86 -9.22 -25.75 -20.39
N ALA A 87 -9.33 -25.38 -21.67
CA ALA A 87 -8.85 -24.10 -22.18
C ALA A 87 -9.57 -22.92 -21.53
N LYS A 88 -10.90 -22.98 -21.36
CA LYS A 88 -11.66 -21.94 -20.65
C LYS A 88 -11.22 -21.82 -19.20
N ILE A 89 -11.17 -22.92 -18.44
CA ILE A 89 -10.76 -22.91 -17.02
C ILE A 89 -9.35 -22.32 -16.86
N ARG A 90 -8.40 -22.71 -17.74
CA ARG A 90 -7.05 -22.15 -17.71
C ARG A 90 -7.04 -20.66 -18.04
N GLY A 91 -7.75 -20.23 -19.07
CA GLY A 91 -7.87 -18.82 -19.44
C GLY A 91 -8.57 -17.97 -18.36
N ASP A 92 -9.60 -18.51 -17.69
CA ASP A 92 -10.26 -17.87 -16.55
C ASP A 92 -9.29 -17.67 -15.37
N HIS A 93 -8.45 -18.67 -15.07
CA HIS A 93 -7.40 -18.57 -14.04
C HIS A 93 -6.30 -17.57 -14.43
N GLU A 94 -5.77 -17.64 -15.65
CA GLU A 94 -4.76 -16.70 -16.15
C GLU A 94 -5.29 -15.25 -16.15
N ALA A 95 -6.56 -15.04 -16.54
CA ALA A 95 -7.21 -13.73 -16.46
C ALA A 95 -7.40 -13.25 -15.02
N ALA A 96 -7.75 -14.14 -14.08
CA ALA A 96 -7.90 -13.81 -12.67
C ALA A 96 -6.58 -13.42 -12.01
N GLU A 97 -5.50 -14.17 -12.25
CA GLU A 97 -4.17 -13.80 -11.74
C GLU A 97 -3.66 -12.50 -12.37
N ASN A 98 -3.82 -12.31 -13.69
CA ASN A 98 -3.47 -11.06 -14.36
C ASN A 98 -4.26 -9.86 -13.81
N MET A 99 -5.55 -10.02 -13.53
CA MET A 99 -6.38 -8.99 -12.91
C MET A 99 -5.93 -8.67 -11.49
N LYS A 100 -5.61 -9.69 -10.69
CA LYS A 100 -5.09 -9.54 -9.34
C LYS A 100 -3.74 -8.81 -9.33
N THR A 101 -2.76 -9.26 -10.13
CA THR A 101 -1.45 -8.60 -10.23
C THR A 101 -1.58 -7.17 -10.77
N SER A 102 -2.51 -6.90 -11.68
CA SER A 102 -2.79 -5.52 -12.13
C SER A 102 -3.35 -4.66 -11.00
N ALA A 103 -4.31 -5.17 -10.22
CA ALA A 103 -4.85 -4.45 -9.07
C ALA A 103 -3.81 -4.22 -7.96
N GLU A 104 -2.96 -5.22 -7.67
CA GLU A 104 -1.83 -5.09 -6.72
C GLU A 104 -0.84 -4.01 -7.19
N ARG A 105 -0.54 -3.95 -8.50
CA ARG A 105 0.30 -2.91 -9.11
C ARG A 105 -0.34 -1.52 -9.03
N ASP A 106 -1.63 -1.41 -9.32
CA ASP A 106 -2.38 -0.14 -9.27
C ASP A 106 -2.46 0.40 -7.82
N VAL A 107 -2.64 -0.47 -6.83
CA VAL A 107 -2.58 -0.12 -5.40
C VAL A 107 -1.18 0.36 -5.02
N ALA A 108 -0.12 -0.35 -5.41
CA ALA A 108 1.26 0.05 -5.12
C ALA A 108 1.62 1.40 -5.77
N GLU A 109 1.16 1.65 -7.00
CA GLU A 109 1.33 2.93 -7.71
C GLU A 109 0.60 4.07 -6.98
N TYR A 110 -0.63 3.84 -6.52
CA TYR A 110 -1.41 4.80 -5.74
C TYR A 110 -0.79 5.10 -4.37
N GLU A 111 -0.30 4.07 -3.65
CA GLU A 111 0.39 4.24 -2.37
C GLU A 111 1.70 5.01 -2.54
N GLN A 112 2.47 4.74 -3.60
CA GLN A 112 3.67 5.48 -3.94
C GLN A 112 3.36 6.96 -4.26
N ALA A 113 2.33 7.22 -5.06
CA ALA A 113 1.87 8.58 -5.37
C ALA A 113 1.45 9.32 -4.08
N LEU A 114 0.70 8.67 -3.19
CA LEU A 114 0.26 9.23 -1.92
C LEU A 114 1.42 9.50 -0.95
N ALA A 115 2.45 8.65 -0.94
CA ALA A 115 3.69 8.88 -0.20
C ALA A 115 4.47 10.09 -0.76
N GLY A 116 4.56 10.21 -2.09
CA GLY A 116 5.16 11.36 -2.78
C GLY A 116 4.45 12.67 -2.44
N VAL A 117 3.13 12.72 -2.54
CA VAL A 117 2.31 13.90 -2.19
C VAL A 117 2.47 14.29 -0.72
N ARG A 118 2.56 13.32 0.20
CA ARG A 118 2.82 13.60 1.63
C ARG A 118 4.22 14.19 1.84
N ALA A 119 5.24 13.65 1.19
CA ALA A 119 6.60 14.17 1.27
C ALA A 119 6.70 15.60 0.71
N GLU A 120 6.07 15.87 -0.44
CA GLU A 120 6.01 17.20 -1.03
C GLU A 120 5.24 18.20 -0.15
N ALA A 121 4.10 17.78 0.42
CA ALA A 121 3.32 18.62 1.32
C ALA A 121 4.11 19.00 2.58
N SER A 122 4.78 18.05 3.23
CA SER A 122 5.68 18.33 4.36
C SER A 122 6.81 19.27 3.96
N GLY A 123 7.49 19.02 2.83
CA GLY A 123 8.56 19.88 2.32
C GLY A 123 8.10 21.32 2.03
N ARG A 124 6.89 21.49 1.49
CA ARG A 124 6.27 22.82 1.29
C ARG A 124 5.95 23.52 2.62
N ILE A 125 5.46 22.79 3.62
CA ILE A 125 5.18 23.33 4.96
C ILE A 125 6.48 23.80 5.63
N ASP A 126 7.54 23.00 5.57
CA ASP A 126 8.81 23.34 6.21
C ASP A 126 9.54 24.48 5.49
N ALA A 127 9.49 24.53 4.15
CA ALA A 127 9.98 25.69 3.38
C ALA A 127 9.20 26.99 3.69
N ALA A 128 7.87 26.89 3.87
CA ALA A 128 7.04 28.03 4.27
C ALA A 128 7.37 28.50 5.70
N ARG A 129 7.58 27.58 6.64
CA ARG A 129 8.05 27.90 8.00
C ARG A 129 9.39 28.61 7.99
N GLN A 130 10.38 28.07 7.28
CA GLN A 130 11.71 28.67 7.18
C GLN A 130 11.66 30.08 6.59
N THR A 131 10.83 30.30 5.57
CA THR A 131 10.59 31.62 4.98
C THR A 131 9.99 32.59 6.01
N LEU A 132 8.92 32.19 6.69
CA LEU A 132 8.25 33.01 7.71
C LEU A 132 9.16 33.31 8.92
N GLU A 133 10.00 32.37 9.34
CA GLU A 133 10.98 32.58 10.42
C GLU A 133 12.08 33.57 9.98
N GLY A 134 12.53 33.50 8.73
CA GLY A 134 13.44 34.47 8.13
C GLY A 134 12.84 35.87 8.06
N GLU A 135 11.63 36.02 7.51
CA GLU A 135 10.90 37.29 7.45
C GLU A 135 10.62 37.88 8.84
N ARG A 136 10.22 37.03 9.80
CA ARG A 136 10.00 37.44 11.19
C ARG A 136 11.28 37.97 11.82
N THR A 137 12.41 37.32 11.59
CA THR A 137 13.71 37.73 12.14
C THR A 137 14.15 39.06 11.51
N ALA A 138 14.15 39.16 10.18
CA ALA A 138 14.48 40.39 9.47
C ALA A 138 13.60 41.58 9.90
N ARG A 139 12.30 41.36 10.13
CA ARG A 139 11.38 42.40 10.59
C ARG A 139 11.60 42.79 12.07
N LEU A 140 12.03 41.85 12.92
CA LEU A 140 12.42 42.17 14.29
C LEU A 140 13.71 43.00 14.30
N ASP A 141 14.69 42.66 13.46
CA ASP A 141 15.94 43.40 13.35
C ASP A 141 15.73 44.82 12.81
N ASP A 142 14.90 45.00 11.78
CA ASP A 142 14.48 46.32 11.25
C ASP A 142 13.80 47.18 12.34
N VAL A 143 12.82 46.61 13.05
CA VAL A 143 12.12 47.31 14.15
C VAL A 143 13.09 47.65 15.29
N ASN A 144 14.00 46.76 15.65
CA ASN A 144 15.01 47.01 16.68
C ASN A 144 16.00 48.12 16.26
N ALA A 145 16.43 48.13 15.00
CA ALA A 145 17.28 49.19 14.45
C ALA A 145 16.56 50.55 14.49
N GLY A 146 15.30 50.62 14.02
CA GLY A 146 14.50 51.84 14.09
C GLY A 146 14.20 52.30 15.52
N ILE A 147 14.07 51.39 16.49
CA ILE A 147 13.97 51.75 17.92
C ILE A 147 15.30 52.32 18.45
N ALA A 148 16.43 51.74 18.06
CA ALA A 148 17.76 52.21 18.46
C ALA A 148 18.06 53.62 17.89
N GLU A 149 17.75 53.84 16.61
CA GLU A 149 17.89 55.15 15.95
C GLU A 149 17.03 56.22 16.65
N ARG A 150 15.74 55.94 16.88
CA ARG A 150 14.83 56.86 17.60
C ARG A 150 15.29 57.15 19.02
N ARG A 151 15.90 56.17 19.71
CA ARG A 151 16.49 56.37 21.04
C ARG A 151 17.74 57.25 21.00
N SER A 152 18.59 57.11 19.97
CA SER A 152 19.73 58.02 19.77
C SER A 152 19.24 59.44 19.52
N ALA A 153 18.36 59.64 18.53
CA ALA A 153 17.83 60.95 18.19
C ALA A 153 17.15 61.65 19.38
N ALA A 154 16.37 60.91 20.19
CA ALA A 154 15.76 61.45 21.40
C ALA A 154 16.79 61.76 22.52
N ALA A 155 17.90 61.02 22.60
CA ALA A 155 18.99 61.32 23.53
C ALA A 155 19.77 62.58 23.10
N ASP A 156 20.02 62.74 21.80
CA ASP A 156 20.68 63.90 21.20
C ASP A 156 19.81 65.17 21.36
N GLU A 157 18.50 65.07 21.09
CA GLU A 157 17.53 66.14 21.34
C GLU A 157 17.46 66.50 22.83
N ALA A 158 17.41 65.51 23.72
CA ALA A 158 17.43 65.75 25.16
C ALA A 158 18.73 66.40 25.65
N ALA A 159 19.88 66.07 25.05
CA ALA A 159 21.16 66.71 25.32
C ALA A 159 21.17 68.18 24.86
N ALA A 160 20.73 68.45 23.63
CA ALA A 160 20.61 69.80 23.09
C ALA A 160 19.63 70.67 23.90
N ALA A 161 18.47 70.13 24.29
CA ALA A 161 17.49 70.81 25.12
C ALA A 161 18.03 71.13 26.53
N ARG A 162 18.81 70.22 27.14
CA ARG A 162 19.48 70.47 28.43
C ARG A 162 20.52 71.59 28.31
N GLU A 163 21.27 71.65 27.23
CA GLU A 163 22.29 72.67 27.02
C GLU A 163 21.67 74.05 26.74
N ALA A 164 20.61 74.11 25.92
CA ALA A 164 19.82 75.33 25.73
C ALA A 164 19.17 75.83 27.04
N ALA A 165 18.66 74.91 27.87
CA ALA A 165 18.13 75.24 29.20
C ALA A 165 19.22 75.78 30.14
N ARG A 166 20.42 75.19 30.14
CA ARG A 166 21.58 75.68 30.91
C ARG A 166 21.97 77.10 30.53
N GLY A 167 22.16 77.39 29.24
CA GLY A 167 22.48 78.75 28.77
C GLY A 167 21.38 79.77 29.10
N SER A 168 20.11 79.34 29.08
CA SER A 168 18.98 80.17 29.50
C SER A 168 19.01 80.47 31.01
N ILE A 169 19.35 79.48 31.84
CA ILE A 169 19.53 79.64 33.29
C ILE A 169 20.73 80.54 33.58
N GLU A 170 21.86 80.35 32.91
CA GLU A 170 23.07 81.19 33.07
C GLU A 170 22.75 82.66 32.79
N SER A 171 22.12 82.96 31.66
CA SER A 171 21.70 84.32 31.29
C SER A 171 20.76 84.95 32.33
N ALA A 172 19.80 84.18 32.86
CA ALA A 172 18.91 84.64 33.92
C ALA A 172 19.66 84.90 35.25
N VAL A 173 20.59 84.02 35.63
CA VAL A 173 21.40 84.16 36.85
C VAL A 173 22.35 85.35 36.75
N VAL A 174 22.99 85.58 35.60
CA VAL A 174 23.81 86.78 35.33
C VAL A 174 22.98 88.06 35.51
N GLY A 175 21.78 88.12 34.94
CA GLY A 175 20.88 89.26 35.09
C GLY A 175 20.47 89.53 36.55
N VAL A 176 20.14 88.48 37.31
CA VAL A 176 19.79 88.60 38.73
C VAL A 176 21.01 89.00 39.58
N ALA A 177 22.17 88.39 39.35
CA ALA A 177 23.40 88.65 40.10
C ALA A 177 23.94 90.06 39.87
N ALA A 178 23.93 90.54 38.61
CA ALA A 178 24.31 91.90 38.27
C ALA A 178 23.40 92.92 38.98
N ARG A 179 22.07 92.69 38.93
CA ARG A 179 21.08 93.59 39.56
C ARG A 179 21.17 93.59 41.09
N ALA A 180 21.40 92.44 41.71
CA ALA A 180 21.62 92.34 43.16
C ALA A 180 22.91 93.05 43.59
N SER A 181 23.99 92.90 42.82
CA SER A 181 25.28 93.56 43.09
C SER A 181 25.22 95.08 42.94
N GLU A 182 24.48 95.57 41.94
CA GLU A 182 24.22 97.01 41.76
C GLU A 182 23.45 97.59 42.95
N LEU A 183 22.40 96.90 43.42
CA LEU A 183 21.63 97.30 44.60
C LEU A 183 22.45 97.27 45.90
N ALA A 184 23.36 96.31 46.05
CA ALA A 184 24.17 96.16 47.26
C ALA A 184 25.36 97.14 47.34
N THR A 185 25.96 97.50 46.20
CA THR A 185 27.18 98.34 46.14
C THR A 185 26.92 99.78 45.69
N GLY A 186 25.74 100.07 45.14
CA GLY A 186 25.41 101.38 44.57
C GLY A 186 26.13 101.71 43.27
N ARG A 187 26.82 100.74 42.64
CA ARG A 187 27.51 100.88 41.35
C ARG A 187 27.19 99.69 40.46
N ARG A 188 27.03 99.91 39.16
CA ARG A 188 26.88 98.81 38.21
C ARG A 188 28.20 98.01 38.14
N PRO A 189 28.19 96.68 38.35
CA PRO A 189 29.36 95.84 38.17
C PRO A 189 29.74 95.71 36.68
N ASP A 190 30.94 95.22 36.38
CA ASP A 190 31.32 94.90 35.02
C ASP A 190 30.58 93.63 34.54
N ASP A 191 29.88 93.74 33.39
CA ASP A 191 29.02 92.66 32.89
C ASP A 191 29.83 91.39 32.52
N ALA A 192 31.08 91.54 32.05
CA ALA A 192 31.95 90.42 31.68
C ALA A 192 32.56 89.73 32.91
N GLU A 193 32.90 90.49 33.96
CA GLU A 193 33.32 89.92 35.24
C GLU A 193 32.19 89.14 35.92
N VAL A 194 30.96 89.67 35.95
CA VAL A 194 29.80 88.94 36.48
C VAL A 194 29.55 87.65 35.69
N GLN A 195 29.59 87.71 34.36
CA GLN A 195 29.41 86.52 33.51
C GLN A 195 30.49 85.46 33.79
N ARG A 196 31.76 85.87 33.89
CA ARG A 196 32.88 84.97 34.21
C ARG A 196 32.70 84.29 35.58
N VAL A 197 32.28 85.03 36.60
CA VAL A 197 32.08 84.49 37.97
C VAL A 197 30.86 83.56 38.02
N VAL A 198 29.77 83.89 37.34
CA VAL A 198 28.59 83.00 37.26
C VAL A 198 28.92 81.70 36.53
N ALA A 199 29.63 81.77 35.39
CA ALA A 199 30.06 80.59 34.65
C ALA A 199 30.97 79.67 35.49
N ASP A 200 31.94 80.25 36.23
CA ASP A 200 32.82 79.52 37.14
C ASP A 200 32.02 78.78 38.23
N VAL A 201 31.13 79.48 38.94
CA VAL A 201 30.28 78.89 40.00
C VAL A 201 29.34 77.81 39.45
N MET A 202 28.74 78.03 38.28
CA MET A 202 27.86 77.05 37.63
C MET A 202 28.62 75.80 37.18
N SER A 203 29.87 75.95 36.72
CA SER A 203 30.73 74.82 36.34
C SER A 203 31.11 73.95 37.55
N VAL A 204 31.44 74.57 38.70
CA VAL A 204 31.75 73.87 39.96
C VAL A 204 30.51 73.19 40.55
N GLY A 205 29.31 73.74 40.31
CA GLY A 205 28.04 73.13 40.70
C GLY A 205 27.68 71.87 39.91
N ALA A 206 28.05 71.79 38.63
CA ALA A 206 27.68 70.68 37.74
C ALA A 206 28.51 69.39 37.91
N GLY A 207 29.58 69.43 38.71
CA GLY A 207 30.50 68.31 38.96
C GLY A 207 30.27 67.54 40.28
N ARG A 208 29.16 67.79 40.98
CA ARG A 208 28.75 67.08 42.21
C ARG A 208 27.34 66.52 42.08
#